data_AF-A0A9D6SS83-F1
#
_entry.id   AF-A0A9D6SS83-F1
#
_cell.length_a   1.000
_cell.length_b   1.000
_cell.length_c   1.000
_cell.angle_alpha   90.00
_cell.angle_beta   90.00
_cell.angle_gamma   90.00
#
_symmetry.space_group_name_H-M   'P 1'
#
loop_
_entity.id
_entity.type
_entity.pdbx_description
1 polymer ?
#
loop_
_entity_poly.entity_id
_entity_poly.type
_entity_poly.pdbx_seq_one_letter_code
_entity_poly.pdbx_strand_id
1 'polypeptide(L)'
;DTQYTAAFPRTFNCRFEVTLESGAVITVHQKIPKGHPANPMSDRELEAKFLKQVDSVLAKKQLRALLDALWKLEELDDINKLFSLMRAPAAATSAVTGGIT
;
A
#
# COMPACT_ATOMS: atom_id res chain seq x y z
N ASP A 1 -6.51 -27.55 -0.53
CA ASP A 1 -6.35 -28.26 0.76
C ASP A 1 -7.58 -27.98 1.62
N THR A 2 -8.33 -29.01 1.98
CA THR A 2 -9.58 -28.87 2.76
C THR A 2 -9.33 -28.35 4.18
N GLN A 3 -8.13 -28.57 4.72
CA GLN A 3 -7.74 -28.09 6.05
C GLN A 3 -7.66 -26.55 6.10
N TYR A 4 -7.24 -25.91 5.00
CA TYR A 4 -7.12 -24.46 4.93
C TYR A 4 -8.47 -23.77 4.92
N THR A 5 -9.43 -24.30 4.15
CA THR A 5 -10.81 -23.79 4.11
C THR A 5 -11.50 -23.94 5.46
N ALA A 6 -11.32 -25.07 6.15
CA ALA A 6 -11.89 -25.28 7.49
C ALA A 6 -11.34 -24.32 8.57
N ALA A 7 -10.14 -23.78 8.34
CA ALA A 7 -9.50 -22.83 9.25
C ALA A 7 -9.89 -21.36 8.98
N PHE A 8 -10.60 -21.07 7.89
CA PHE A 8 -11.18 -19.75 7.64
C PHE A 8 -12.40 -19.51 8.56
N PRO A 9 -12.63 -18.28 9.05
CA PRO A 9 -11.86 -17.05 8.86
C PRO A 9 -10.73 -16.84 9.88
N ARG A 10 -10.47 -17.81 10.77
CA ARG A 10 -9.43 -17.66 11.81
C ARG A 10 -8.02 -17.51 11.22
N THR A 11 -7.79 -18.11 10.05
CA THR A 11 -6.52 -18.03 9.32
C THR A 11 -6.76 -17.89 7.82
N PHE A 12 -5.81 -17.26 7.13
CA PHE A 12 -5.82 -17.07 5.68
C PHE A 12 -4.59 -17.76 5.10
N ASN A 13 -4.64 -19.09 5.07
CA ASN A 13 -3.49 -19.91 4.73
C ASN A 13 -3.05 -19.73 3.26
N CYS A 14 -1.77 -19.46 3.06
CA CYS A 14 -1.09 -19.50 1.77
C CYS A 14 0.17 -20.36 1.87
N ARG A 15 0.23 -21.45 1.09
CA ARG A 15 1.41 -22.31 0.96
C ARG A 15 1.95 -22.21 -0.46
N PHE A 16 3.23 -21.90 -0.58
CA PHE A 16 3.96 -21.83 -1.84
C PHE A 16 5.06 -22.88 -1.85
N GLU A 17 5.21 -23.57 -2.96
CA GLU A 17 6.29 -24.53 -3.18
C GLU A 17 7.00 -24.15 -4.47
N VAL A 18 8.32 -24.05 -4.40
CA VAL A 18 9.18 -23.76 -5.53
C VAL A 18 10.14 -24.90 -5.70
N THR A 19 10.05 -25.60 -6.83
CA THR A 19 11.01 -26.61 -7.25
C THR A 19 12.12 -25.93 -8.05
N LEU A 20 13.36 -26.08 -7.59
CA LEU A 20 14.55 -25.57 -8.27
C LEU A 20 14.99 -26.54 -9.38
N GLU A 21 15.82 -26.06 -10.31
CA GLU A 21 16.40 -26.90 -11.38
C GLU A 21 17.23 -28.08 -10.84
N SER A 22 17.81 -27.93 -9.64
CA SER A 22 18.50 -29.00 -8.92
C SER A 22 17.57 -30.10 -8.40
N GLY A 23 16.25 -29.92 -8.50
CA GLY A 23 15.23 -30.79 -7.94
C GLY A 23 14.88 -30.52 -6.47
N ALA A 24 15.61 -29.63 -5.79
CA ALA A 24 15.29 -29.22 -4.43
C ALA A 24 13.97 -28.44 -4.37
N VAL A 25 13.17 -28.68 -3.33
CA VAL A 25 11.89 -27.98 -3.11
C VAL A 25 12.02 -27.04 -1.92
N ILE A 26 11.68 -25.76 -2.13
CA ILE A 26 11.55 -24.77 -1.09
C ILE A 26 10.07 -24.53 -0.84
N THR A 27 9.63 -24.80 0.39
CA THR A 27 8.24 -24.60 0.81
C THR A 27 8.15 -23.43 1.78
N VAL A 28 7.24 -22.49 1.51
CA VAL A 28 6.90 -21.38 2.40
C VAL A 28 5.43 -21.48 2.76
N HIS A 29 5.10 -21.39 4.05
CA HIS A 29 3.73 -21.38 4.54
C HIS A 29 3.47 -20.14 5.40
N GLN A 30 2.56 -19.27 4.95
CA GLN A 30 2.09 -18.12 5.70
C GLN A 30 0.61 -18.34 6.09
N LYS A 31 0.34 -18.45 7.40
CA LYS A 31 -1.03 -18.66 7.91
C LYS A 31 -1.81 -17.36 8.10
N ILE A 32 -1.11 -16.31 8.49
CA ILE A 32 -1.66 -14.99 8.78
C ILE A 32 -0.92 -13.95 7.92
N PRO A 33 -1.57 -13.31 6.95
CA PRO A 33 -0.91 -12.37 6.05
C PRO A 33 -0.46 -11.12 6.80
N LYS A 34 0.58 -10.48 6.27
CA LYS A 34 1.07 -9.21 6.78
C LYS A 34 -0.01 -8.14 6.63
N GLY A 35 -0.28 -7.39 7.70
CA GLY A 35 -1.37 -6.42 7.80
C GLY A 35 -2.62 -6.95 8.53
N HIS A 36 -2.71 -8.24 8.82
CA HIS A 36 -3.73 -8.77 9.73
C HIS A 36 -3.45 -8.29 11.18
N PRO A 37 -4.45 -8.12 12.06
CA PRO A 37 -4.21 -7.71 13.46
C PRO A 37 -3.19 -8.59 14.21
N ALA A 38 -3.18 -9.89 13.93
CA ALA A 38 -2.21 -10.85 14.48
C ALA A 38 -0.86 -10.92 13.73
N ASN A 39 -0.66 -10.12 12.68
CA ASN A 39 0.61 -9.94 11.96
C ASN A 39 0.67 -8.50 11.39
N PRO A 40 0.72 -7.47 12.25
CA PRO A 40 0.58 -6.09 11.82
C PRO A 40 1.78 -5.65 10.97
N MET A 41 1.56 -4.67 10.08
CA MET A 41 2.66 -3.93 9.47
C MET A 41 3.34 -3.07 10.54
N SER A 42 4.65 -2.95 10.47
CA SER A 42 5.36 -1.90 11.20
C SER A 42 5.05 -0.53 10.60
N ASP A 43 5.25 0.52 11.37
CA ASP A 43 5.02 1.91 10.92
C ASP A 43 5.80 2.22 9.64
N ARG A 44 7.07 1.78 9.57
CA ARG A 44 7.90 1.93 8.37
C ARG A 44 7.34 1.22 7.15
N GLU A 45 6.81 0.01 7.32
CA GLU A 45 6.18 -0.73 6.22
C GLU A 45 4.88 -0.04 5.76
N LEU A 46 4.11 0.49 6.71
CA LEU A 46 2.88 1.23 6.42
C LEU A 46 3.19 2.54 5.69
N GLU A 47 4.20 3.29 6.13
CA GLU A 47 4.70 4.49 5.45
C GLU A 47 5.14 4.17 4.01
N ALA A 48 5.99 3.15 3.84
CA ALA A 48 6.47 2.77 2.52
C ALA A 48 5.32 2.35 1.58
N LYS A 49 4.33 1.62 2.10
CA LYS A 49 3.12 1.25 1.36
C LYS A 49 2.31 2.47 0.96
N PHE A 50 2.09 3.40 1.90
CA PHE A 50 1.39 4.65 1.64
C PHE A 50 2.10 5.44 0.54
N LEU A 51 3.39 5.73 0.70
CA LEU A 51 4.18 6.50 -0.26
C LEU A 51 4.10 5.91 -1.68
N LYS A 52 4.20 4.59 -1.81
CA LYS A 52 4.09 3.88 -3.11
C LYS A 52 2.71 4.01 -3.76
N GLN A 53 1.65 4.24 -2.99
CA GLN A 53 0.29 4.36 -3.53
C GLN A 53 -0.05 5.78 -3.99
N VAL A 54 0.62 6.80 -3.46
CA VAL A 54 0.29 8.22 -3.72
C VAL A 54 1.38 9.00 -4.47
N ASP A 55 2.56 8.41 -4.70
CA ASP A 55 3.67 9.05 -5.42
C ASP A 55 3.33 9.47 -6.86
N SER A 56 2.37 8.80 -7.50
CA SER A 56 1.88 9.11 -8.85
C SER A 56 0.86 10.25 -8.89
N VAL A 57 0.32 10.65 -7.74
CA VAL A 57 -0.78 11.64 -7.64
C VAL A 57 -0.30 12.96 -7.03
N LEU A 58 0.60 12.89 -6.04
CA LEU A 58 1.06 14.05 -5.28
C LEU A 58 2.55 14.31 -5.49
N ALA A 59 2.95 15.58 -5.53
CA ALA A 59 4.36 15.94 -5.54
C ALA A 59 5.06 15.45 -4.27
N LYS A 60 6.32 14.99 -4.37
CA LYS A 60 7.08 14.38 -3.23
C LYS A 60 7.06 15.22 -1.95
N LYS A 61 7.17 16.55 -2.06
CA LYS A 61 7.13 17.46 -0.90
C LYS A 61 5.75 17.48 -0.22
N GLN A 62 4.68 17.53 -1.03
CA GLN A 62 3.30 17.49 -0.55
C GLN A 62 2.98 16.13 0.08
N LEU A 63 3.43 15.03 -0.55
CA LEU A 63 3.29 13.67 -0.05
C LEU A 63 3.92 13.50 1.34
N ARG A 64 5.15 14.00 1.55
CA ARG A 64 5.81 13.89 2.86
C ARG A 64 5.13 14.74 3.93
N ALA A 65 4.65 15.93 3.56
CA ALA A 65 3.87 16.78 4.47
C ALA A 65 2.53 16.14 4.86
N LEU A 66 1.84 15.49 3.90
CA LEU A 66 0.63 14.74 4.16
C LEU A 66 0.87 13.58 5.13
N LEU A 67 1.95 12.81 4.93
CA LEU A 67 2.29 11.70 5.81
C LEU A 67 2.60 12.17 7.24
N ASP A 68 3.32 13.28 7.41
CA ASP A 68 3.59 13.85 8.75
C ASP A 68 2.29 14.32 9.43
N ALA A 69 1.39 14.98 8.69
CA ALA A 69 0.10 15.43 9.21
C ALA A 69 -0.82 14.26 9.62
N LEU A 70 -0.76 13.12 8.91
CA LEU A 70 -1.53 11.92 9.26
C LEU A 70 -1.02 11.25 10.55
N TRP A 71 0.30 11.27 10.77
CA TRP A 71 0.91 10.73 11.99
C TRP A 71 0.66 11.60 13.23
N LYS A 72 0.42 12.90 13.05
CA LYS A 72 0.16 13.89 14.11
C LYS A 72 -1.25 14.46 14.02
N LEU A 73 -2.22 13.62 13.64
CA LEU A 73 -3.59 14.06 13.36
C LEU A 73 -4.24 14.75 14.56
N GLU A 74 -3.92 14.28 15.77
CA GLU A 74 -4.37 14.81 17.05
C GLU A 74 -3.81 16.20 17.38
N GLU A 75 -2.71 16.61 16.73
CA GLU A 75 -2.08 17.92 16.92
C GLU A 75 -2.66 18.98 15.97
N LEU A 76 -3.51 18.58 15.01
CA LEU A 76 -4.12 19.53 14.08
C LEU A 76 -5.21 20.36 14.77
N ASP A 77 -4.99 21.67 14.74
CA ASP A 77 -5.96 22.71 15.12
C ASP A 77 -7.08 22.89 14.09
N ASP A 78 -6.82 22.57 12.82
CA ASP A 78 -7.79 22.66 11.72
C ASP A 78 -7.62 21.51 10.72
N ILE A 79 -8.65 20.68 10.61
CA ILE A 79 -8.69 19.53 9.69
C ILE A 79 -8.62 19.94 8.21
N ASN A 80 -8.97 21.18 7.86
CA ASN A 80 -8.87 21.68 6.48
C ASN A 80 -7.41 21.71 5.98
N LYS A 81 -6.44 21.79 6.89
CA LYS A 81 -5.00 21.70 6.55
C LYS A 81 -4.68 20.33 5.95
N LEU A 82 -5.26 19.25 6.49
CA LEU A 82 -5.11 17.89 5.96
C LEU A 82 -5.73 17.76 4.57
N PHE A 83 -6.97 18.22 4.39
CA PHE A 83 -7.66 18.17 3.10
C PHE A 83 -6.94 18.97 2.01
N SER A 84 -6.35 20.11 2.37
CA SER A 84 -5.54 20.91 1.46
C SER A 84 -4.31 20.14 0.96
N LEU A 85 -3.69 19.32 1.82
CA LEU A 85 -2.57 18.45 1.44
C LEU A 85 -2.97 17.26 0.56
N MET A 86 -4.23 16.82 0.61
CA MET A 86 -4.74 15.71 -0.22
C MET A 86 -5.15 16.15 -1.64
N ARG A 87 -5.21 17.45 -1.91
CA ARG A 87 -5.63 17.96 -3.20
C ARG A 87 -4.55 17.71 -4.26
N ALA A 88 -4.85 16.83 -5.21
CA ALA A 88 -4.03 16.64 -6.39
C ALA A 88 -3.99 17.95 -7.22
N PRO A 89 -2.86 18.26 -7.86
CA PRO A 89 -2.84 19.33 -8.86
C PRO A 89 -3.87 19.00 -9.95
N ALA A 90 -4.55 20.03 -10.47
CA ALA A 90 -5.45 19.83 -11.61
C ALA A 90 -4.67 19.16 -12.73
N ALA A 91 -5.19 18.06 -13.27
CA ALA A 91 -4.56 17.35 -14.38
C ALA A 91 -4.28 18.37 -15.49
N ALA A 92 -3.02 18.49 -15.91
CA ALA A 92 -2.71 19.24 -17.11
C ALA A 92 -3.42 18.53 -18.27
N THR A 93 -4.49 19.15 -18.78
CA THR A 93 -5.16 18.74 -20.01
C THR A 93 -4.09 18.59 -21.08
N SER A 94 -3.74 17.36 -21.43
CA SER A 94 -2.92 17.12 -22.62
C SER A 94 -3.77 17.48 -23.83
N ALA A 95 -3.52 18.65 -24.39
CA ALA A 95 -4.07 19.03 -25.68
C ALA A 95 -3.52 18.07 -26.73
N VAL A 96 -4.39 17.24 -27.29
CA VAL A 96 -4.10 16.51 -28.53
C VAL A 96 -4.14 17.53 -29.65
N THR A 97 -2.98 18.12 -29.98
CA THR A 97 -2.79 18.82 -31.27
C THR A 97 -2.43 17.78 -32.31
N GLY A 98 -3.43 17.05 -32.80
CA GLY A 98 -3.32 16.25 -34.01
C GLY A 98 -3.57 17.14 -35.23
N GLY A 99 -2.50 17.67 -35.82
CA GLY A 99 -2.56 18.26 -37.15
C GLY A 99 -2.79 17.16 -38.19
N ILE A 100 -3.87 17.28 -38.97
CA ILE A 100 -4.12 16.44 -40.15
C ILE A 100 -3.45 17.14 -41.33
N THR A 101 -2.40 16.52 -41.87
CA THR A 101 -1.97 16.68 -43.28
C THR A 101 -2.88 15.89 -44.20
#